data_AF-B9EBK0-F1
#
_entry.id   AF-B9EBK0-F1
#
_cell.length_a   1.000
_cell.length_b   1.000
_cell.length_c   1.000
_cell.angle_alpha   90.00
_cell.angle_beta   90.00
_cell.angle_gamma   90.00
#
_symmetry.space_group_name_H-M   'P 1'
#
loop_
_entity.id
_entity.type
_entity.pdbx_description
1 polymer ?
#
loop_
_entity_poly.entity_id
_entity_poly.type
_entity_poly.pdbx_seq_one_letter_code
_entity_poly.pdbx_strand_id
1 'polypeptide(L)'
;MMRKLTALEVLVMHYVENKSKGTVLNQNFWADIYSTNPMRILKKLIDDGVIIEKTDYHITLTKLKNPELKEILKDNSLKVTGNKAELVNRIIENNVDLSGMYLPAVYTVNHDYKEVFDETTFLTEFTFGYDVTLEDAYQYYLSHPGKNDFEILTGIYIERLQSLMKSNDVNAIYSIRSINDTISRYYFKNHEIDQGFYYFNAANVINTILSFNNYLNYHEYGDINFRPHIPQNDLIKYRSALTNKQFTISQLEQDLYNAAKPLNYSDSLKDSAVQFMIAYIQDEFIDPKTFVNSLIKTQNNKTTNHNNSLKLEVTLDKSDFNYPIKTNGENKPKKKKRFWLF
;
A
#
# COMPACT_ATOMS: atom_id res chain seq x y z
N MET A 1 4.50 11.90 35.10
CA MET A 1 5.42 11.45 34.03
C MET A 1 4.55 10.81 32.96
N MET A 2 4.58 11.34 31.74
CA MET A 2 3.76 10.82 30.63
C MET A 2 4.20 9.39 30.32
N ARG A 3 3.23 8.49 30.15
CA ARG A 3 3.53 7.08 29.89
C ARG A 3 3.96 6.92 28.43
N LYS A 4 5.05 6.19 28.20
CA LYS A 4 5.46 5.77 26.85
C LYS A 4 4.46 4.73 26.31
N LEU A 5 3.89 5.01 25.14
CA LEU A 5 2.97 4.13 24.45
C LEU A 5 3.72 3.11 23.58
N THR A 6 3.12 1.95 23.36
CA THR A 6 3.59 0.97 22.37
C THR A 6 3.05 1.29 20.97
N ALA A 7 3.68 0.77 19.91
CA ALA A 7 3.26 0.99 18.53
C ALA A 7 1.77 0.61 18.32
N LEU A 8 1.37 -0.53 18.88
CA LEU A 8 0.00 -1.04 18.81
C LEU A 8 -0.99 -0.20 19.62
N GLU A 9 -0.58 0.33 20.78
CA GLU A 9 -1.38 1.29 21.56
C GLU A 9 -1.62 2.59 20.78
N VAL A 10 -0.59 3.11 20.11
CA VAL A 10 -0.70 4.28 19.22
C VAL A 10 -1.61 3.98 18.03
N LEU A 11 -1.51 2.80 17.41
CA LEU A 11 -2.41 2.40 16.33
C LEU A 11 -3.87 2.34 16.79
N VAL A 12 -4.15 1.74 17.97
CA VAL A 12 -5.51 1.70 18.53
C VAL A 12 -6.01 3.12 18.79
N MET A 13 -5.16 4.02 19.31
CA MET A 13 -5.48 5.43 19.53
C MET A 13 -5.95 6.12 18.23
N HIS A 14 -5.23 5.91 17.12
CA HIS A 14 -5.64 6.39 15.78
C HIS A 14 -6.97 5.79 15.30
N TYR A 15 -7.18 4.51 15.57
CA TYR A 15 -8.38 3.82 15.12
C TYR A 15 -9.64 4.24 15.87
N VAL A 16 -9.54 4.74 17.10
CA VAL A 16 -10.71 5.06 17.92
C VAL A 16 -11.07 6.54 17.97
N GLU A 17 -10.14 7.42 17.62
CA GLU A 17 -10.37 8.87 17.62
C GLU A 17 -11.66 9.25 16.88
N ASN A 18 -12.52 10.05 17.53
CA ASN A 18 -13.79 10.58 17.01
C ASN A 18 -14.83 9.52 16.65
N LYS A 19 -14.71 8.32 17.20
CA LYS A 19 -15.68 7.23 17.01
C LYS A 19 -16.42 6.92 18.31
N SER A 20 -17.69 6.55 18.17
CA SER A 20 -18.57 6.17 19.27
C SER A 20 -18.30 4.74 19.73
N LYS A 21 -18.79 4.38 20.92
CA LYS A 21 -18.75 2.99 21.42
C LYS A 21 -19.35 2.01 20.40
N GLY A 22 -18.62 0.94 20.10
CA GLY A 22 -19.05 -0.17 19.22
C GLY A 22 -18.45 -0.15 17.80
N THR A 23 -18.26 -1.34 17.22
CA THR A 23 -17.72 -1.70 15.89
C THR A 23 -16.40 -1.09 15.41
N VAL A 24 -15.88 -0.05 16.05
CA VAL A 24 -14.65 0.66 15.68
C VAL A 24 -13.45 -0.25 15.50
N LEU A 25 -13.39 -1.33 16.30
CA LEU A 25 -12.30 -2.28 16.36
C LEU A 25 -12.72 -3.70 15.94
N ASN A 26 -13.84 -3.83 15.21
CA ASN A 26 -14.36 -5.13 14.75
C ASN A 26 -13.66 -5.66 13.49
N GLN A 27 -12.49 -5.13 13.14
CA GLN A 27 -11.73 -5.62 11.99
C GLN A 27 -10.95 -6.88 12.36
N ASN A 28 -10.99 -7.90 11.50
CA ASN A 28 -10.33 -9.18 11.78
C ASN A 28 -8.79 -9.06 11.85
N PHE A 29 -8.20 -8.04 11.21
CA PHE A 29 -6.74 -7.87 11.17
C PHE A 29 -6.13 -7.75 12.58
N TRP A 30 -6.86 -7.26 13.59
CA TRP A 30 -6.36 -7.20 14.96
C TRP A 30 -5.99 -8.59 15.49
N ALA A 31 -6.83 -9.59 15.20
CA ALA A 31 -6.57 -10.97 15.56
C ALA A 31 -5.59 -11.61 14.58
N ASP A 32 -5.80 -11.42 13.28
CA ASP A 32 -5.04 -12.13 12.23
C ASP A 32 -3.56 -11.71 12.16
N ILE A 33 -3.26 -10.43 12.43
CA ILE A 33 -1.91 -9.85 12.28
C ILE A 33 -1.25 -9.65 13.63
N TYR A 34 -1.96 -9.05 14.59
CA TYR A 34 -1.40 -8.70 15.89
C TYR A 34 -1.68 -9.73 16.98
N SER A 35 -2.43 -10.80 16.67
CA SER A 35 -2.81 -11.86 17.64
C SER A 35 -3.41 -11.28 18.93
N THR A 36 -4.15 -10.18 18.82
CA THR A 36 -4.59 -9.38 19.97
C THR A 36 -6.08 -9.09 19.96
N ASN A 37 -6.60 -8.78 21.14
CA ASN A 37 -7.94 -8.19 21.27
C ASN A 37 -7.78 -6.68 21.49
N PRO A 38 -8.11 -5.85 20.48
CA PRO A 38 -7.90 -4.40 20.53
C PRO A 38 -8.77 -3.73 21.60
N MET A 39 -9.88 -4.36 22.03
CA MET A 39 -10.71 -3.85 23.13
C MET A 39 -9.98 -3.88 24.48
N ARG A 40 -9.06 -4.84 24.70
CA ARG A 40 -8.25 -4.89 25.93
C ARG A 40 -7.27 -3.71 25.97
N ILE A 41 -6.72 -3.36 24.81
CA ILE A 41 -5.82 -2.22 24.64
C ILE A 41 -6.58 -0.91 24.85
N LEU A 42 -7.73 -0.76 24.20
CA LEU A 42 -8.59 0.41 24.38
C LEU A 42 -8.98 0.62 25.84
N LYS A 43 -9.39 -0.45 26.55
CA LYS A 43 -9.70 -0.35 27.98
C LYS A 43 -8.51 0.17 28.79
N LYS A 44 -7.32 -0.38 28.55
CA LYS A 44 -6.09 0.06 29.20
C LYS A 44 -5.79 1.53 28.91
N LEU A 45 -5.93 1.99 27.66
CA LEU A 45 -5.74 3.38 27.27
C LEU A 45 -6.73 4.34 27.95
N ILE A 46 -7.97 3.90 28.21
CA ILE A 46 -8.94 4.66 28.99
C ILE A 46 -8.55 4.70 30.47
N ASP A 47 -8.19 3.56 31.05
CA ASP A 47 -7.77 3.44 32.46
C ASP A 47 -6.50 4.29 32.73
N ASP A 48 -5.60 4.39 31.74
CA ASP A 48 -4.39 5.20 31.78
C ASP A 48 -4.62 6.70 31.50
N GLY A 49 -5.85 7.10 31.15
CA GLY A 49 -6.20 8.48 30.79
C GLY A 49 -5.61 8.95 29.45
N VAL A 50 -5.16 8.05 28.58
CA VAL A 50 -4.69 8.36 27.22
C VAL A 50 -5.86 8.72 26.32
N ILE A 51 -6.96 7.97 26.45
CA ILE A 51 -8.22 8.20 25.76
C ILE A 51 -9.27 8.59 26.79
N ILE A 52 -10.00 9.66 26.50
CA ILE A 52 -11.16 10.08 27.28
C ILE A 52 -12.44 9.85 26.48
N GLU A 53 -13.52 9.56 27.18
CA GLU A 53 -14.86 9.57 26.61
C GLU A 53 -15.46 10.95 26.86
N LYS A 54 -15.77 11.69 25.79
CA LYS A 54 -16.44 12.99 25.90
C LYS A 54 -17.59 13.10 24.91
N THR A 55 -18.59 13.89 25.28
CA THR A 55 -19.64 14.31 24.35
C THR A 55 -19.16 15.56 23.64
N ASP A 56 -18.60 15.39 22.45
CA ASP A 56 -18.28 16.51 21.56
C ASP A 56 -19.48 16.75 20.64
N TYR A 57 -20.21 17.85 20.78
CA TYR A 57 -21.42 18.08 19.99
C TYR A 57 -21.15 18.18 18.48
N HIS A 58 -20.00 18.71 18.07
CA HIS A 58 -19.63 18.78 16.65
C HIS A 58 -19.47 17.40 16.04
N ILE A 59 -18.95 16.43 16.79
CA ILE A 59 -18.75 15.07 16.30
C ILE A 59 -19.98 14.21 16.55
N THR A 60 -20.56 14.30 17.74
CA THR A 60 -21.61 13.42 18.22
C THR A 60 -22.91 13.60 17.44
N LEU A 61 -23.28 14.85 17.12
CA LEU A 61 -24.45 15.13 16.28
C LEU A 61 -24.29 14.56 14.87
N THR A 62 -23.07 14.49 14.33
CA THR A 62 -22.82 13.87 13.03
C THR A 62 -23.04 12.35 13.03
N LYS A 63 -23.16 11.71 14.20
CA LYS A 63 -23.48 10.28 14.30
C LYS A 63 -24.98 10.00 14.27
N LEU A 64 -25.82 10.99 14.59
CA LEU A 64 -27.28 10.87 14.52
C LEU A 64 -27.75 10.74 13.06
N LYS A 65 -28.87 10.07 12.85
CA LYS A 65 -29.55 9.97 11.55
C LYS A 65 -30.22 11.31 11.22
N ASN A 66 -30.41 11.59 9.92
CA ASN A 66 -31.07 12.82 9.48
C ASN A 66 -32.47 13.04 10.11
N PRO A 67 -33.33 12.02 10.31
CA PRO A 67 -34.59 12.21 11.01
C PRO A 67 -34.42 12.69 12.45
N GLU A 68 -33.48 12.10 13.20
CA GLU A 68 -33.19 12.48 14.60
C GLU A 68 -32.73 13.94 14.67
N LEU A 69 -31.82 14.37 13.77
CA LEU A 69 -31.39 15.77 13.69
C LEU A 69 -32.54 16.74 13.36
N LYS A 70 -33.48 16.31 12.51
CA LYS A 70 -34.65 17.12 12.15
C LYS A 70 -35.65 17.22 13.30
N GLU A 71 -35.79 16.17 14.11
CA GLU A 71 -36.62 16.20 15.33
C GLU A 71 -36.04 17.20 16.33
N ILE A 72 -34.73 17.16 16.59
CA ILE A 72 -34.04 18.15 17.46
C ILE A 72 -34.35 19.58 17.01
N LEU A 73 -34.19 19.85 15.70
CA LEU A 73 -34.46 21.17 15.14
C LEU A 73 -35.93 21.55 15.24
N LYS A 74 -36.86 20.61 14.98
CA LYS A 74 -38.31 20.85 15.04
C LYS A 74 -38.77 21.18 16.47
N ASP A 75 -38.28 20.43 17.46
CA ASP A 75 -38.63 20.63 18.87
C ASP A 75 -38.14 21.99 19.39
N ASN A 76 -37.10 22.53 18.77
CA ASN A 76 -36.56 23.87 19.04
C ASN A 76 -37.09 24.95 18.08
N SER A 77 -38.14 24.66 17.31
CA SER A 77 -38.73 25.59 16.33
C SER A 77 -37.74 26.15 15.28
N LEU A 78 -36.70 25.37 14.95
CA LEU A 78 -35.69 25.70 13.96
C LEU A 78 -36.00 25.08 12.60
N LYS A 79 -35.45 25.67 11.53
CA LYS A 79 -35.61 25.16 10.16
C LYS A 79 -35.05 23.74 10.04
N VAL A 80 -35.83 22.81 9.47
CA VAL A 80 -35.47 21.38 9.32
C VAL A 80 -34.93 21.00 7.94
N THR A 81 -34.77 21.97 7.03
CA THR A 81 -34.25 21.73 5.67
C THR A 81 -32.73 21.82 5.64
N GLY A 82 -32.11 21.07 4.74
CA GLY A 82 -30.67 21.12 4.50
C GLY A 82 -30.02 19.75 4.46
N ASN A 83 -28.75 19.72 4.10
CA ASN A 83 -27.90 18.54 4.23
C ASN A 83 -27.50 18.30 5.70
N LYS A 84 -26.92 17.14 6.01
CA LYS A 84 -26.60 16.76 7.39
C LYS A 84 -25.69 17.75 8.12
N ALA A 85 -24.66 18.27 7.44
CA ALA A 85 -23.73 19.22 8.02
C ALA A 85 -24.44 20.55 8.35
N GLU A 86 -25.32 21.02 7.48
CA GLU A 86 -26.15 22.20 7.72
C GLU A 86 -27.10 22.02 8.91
N LEU A 87 -27.68 20.82 9.09
CA LEU A 87 -28.53 20.52 10.25
C LEU A 87 -27.71 20.54 11.55
N VAL A 88 -26.54 19.91 11.55
CA VAL A 88 -25.63 19.88 12.73
C VAL A 88 -25.18 21.29 13.10
N ASN A 89 -24.67 22.06 12.13
CA ASN A 89 -24.23 23.44 12.38
C ASN A 89 -25.36 24.29 12.95
N ARG A 90 -26.58 24.14 12.45
CA ARG A 90 -27.74 24.88 12.97
C ARG A 90 -28.05 24.56 14.43
N ILE A 91 -27.96 23.29 14.83
CA ILE A 91 -28.15 22.88 16.23
C ILE A 91 -27.10 23.56 17.12
N ILE A 92 -25.85 23.58 16.67
CA ILE A 92 -24.73 24.13 17.44
C ILE A 92 -24.77 25.66 17.51
N GLU A 93 -24.94 26.35 16.38
CA GLU A 93 -25.00 27.82 16.30
C GLU A 93 -26.16 28.41 17.10
N ASN A 94 -27.27 27.67 17.25
CA ASN A 94 -28.42 28.10 18.03
C ASN A 94 -28.37 27.68 19.51
N ASN A 95 -27.24 27.10 19.98
CA ASN A 95 -27.06 26.63 21.37
C ASN A 95 -28.24 25.80 21.89
N VAL A 96 -28.76 24.90 21.05
CA VAL A 96 -29.88 24.03 21.41
C VAL A 96 -29.54 23.26 22.69
N ASP A 97 -30.47 23.23 23.65
CA ASP A 97 -30.31 22.44 24.87
C ASP A 97 -30.42 20.94 24.55
N LEU A 98 -29.31 20.22 24.75
CA LEU A 98 -29.19 18.80 24.50
C LEU A 98 -29.12 17.98 25.79
N SER A 99 -29.27 18.62 26.97
CA SER A 99 -29.07 17.99 28.28
C SER A 99 -30.00 16.80 28.56
N GLY A 100 -31.17 16.76 27.94
CA GLY A 100 -32.14 15.66 28.03
C GLY A 100 -31.97 14.55 27.00
N MET A 101 -31.00 14.64 26.09
CA MET A 101 -30.83 13.69 24.99
C MET A 101 -29.71 12.68 25.28
N TYR A 102 -29.95 11.42 24.91
CA TYR A 102 -28.89 10.44 24.84
C TYR A 102 -28.02 10.69 23.60
N LEU A 103 -26.87 11.30 23.82
CA LEU A 103 -25.86 11.53 22.80
C LEU A 103 -24.72 10.51 22.97
N PRO A 104 -24.35 9.74 21.92
CA PRO A 104 -23.32 8.74 22.07
C PRO A 104 -21.97 9.41 22.32
N ALA A 105 -21.38 9.17 23.49
CA ALA A 105 -20.01 9.60 23.78
C ALA A 105 -19.04 9.06 22.71
N VAL A 106 -18.05 9.88 22.37
CA VAL A 106 -16.97 9.51 21.46
C VAL A 106 -15.66 9.37 22.22
N TYR A 107 -14.78 8.53 21.69
CA TYR A 107 -13.40 8.49 22.14
C TYR A 107 -12.65 9.72 21.60
N THR A 108 -11.88 10.34 22.48
CA THR A 108 -11.00 11.45 22.13
C THR A 108 -9.65 11.25 22.80
N VAL A 109 -8.57 11.48 22.06
CA VAL A 109 -7.22 11.54 22.61
C VAL A 109 -7.11 12.67 23.62
N ASN A 110 -6.60 12.36 24.80
CA ASN A 110 -6.33 13.37 25.83
C ASN A 110 -5.27 14.37 25.35
N HIS A 111 -5.43 15.65 25.71
CA HIS A 111 -4.52 16.73 25.32
C HIS A 111 -3.04 16.43 25.59
N ASP A 112 -2.72 15.73 26.68
CA ASP A 112 -1.36 15.31 27.03
C ASP A 112 -0.72 14.40 25.96
N TYR A 113 -1.51 13.69 25.17
CA TYR A 113 -1.03 12.75 24.14
C TYR A 113 -1.24 13.29 22.72
N LYS A 114 -1.65 14.56 22.57
CA LYS A 114 -2.01 15.14 21.28
C LYS A 114 -0.80 15.24 20.34
N GLU A 115 0.37 15.59 20.86
CA GLU A 115 1.63 15.64 20.10
C GLU A 115 1.95 14.27 19.49
N VAL A 116 2.01 13.21 20.31
CA VAL A 116 2.24 11.84 19.82
C VAL A 116 1.18 11.42 18.82
N PHE A 117 -0.09 11.76 19.04
CA PHE A 117 -1.15 11.47 18.08
C PHE A 117 -0.91 12.16 16.73
N ASP A 118 -0.63 13.47 16.72
CA ASP A 118 -0.45 14.24 15.50
C ASP A 118 0.81 13.82 14.73
N GLU A 119 1.90 13.47 15.44
CA GLU A 119 3.17 13.05 14.82
C GLU A 119 3.19 11.60 14.33
N THR A 120 2.18 10.79 14.63
CA THR A 120 2.18 9.35 14.33
C THR A 120 1.07 8.90 13.40
N THR A 121 0.41 9.83 12.69
CA THR A 121 -0.69 9.50 11.76
C THR A 121 -0.24 8.51 10.67
N PHE A 122 1.03 8.56 10.28
CA PHE A 122 1.66 7.66 9.32
C PHE A 122 1.59 6.18 9.71
N LEU A 123 1.46 5.83 11.00
CA LEU A 123 1.42 4.42 11.46
C LEU A 123 0.22 3.65 10.91
N THR A 124 -0.85 4.35 10.52
CA THR A 124 -2.05 3.73 9.94
C THR A 124 -1.76 3.03 8.60
N GLU A 125 -0.71 3.44 7.88
CA GLU A 125 -0.23 2.81 6.64
C GLU A 125 0.38 1.41 6.87
N PHE A 126 0.84 1.12 8.09
CA PHE A 126 1.54 -0.13 8.43
C PHE A 126 0.62 -1.19 9.05
N THR A 127 -0.70 -0.98 8.99
CA THR A 127 -1.70 -1.87 9.59
C THR A 127 -1.53 -3.34 9.19
N PHE A 128 -1.11 -3.60 7.95
CA PHE A 128 -1.00 -4.96 7.39
C PHE A 128 0.41 -5.56 7.42
N GLY A 129 1.43 -4.81 7.82
CA GLY A 129 2.77 -5.34 8.10
C GLY A 129 3.50 -6.04 6.95
N TYR A 130 3.23 -5.70 5.68
CA TYR A 130 3.77 -6.45 4.52
C TYR A 130 5.30 -6.41 4.43
N ASP A 131 5.86 -5.25 4.05
CA ASP A 131 7.30 -5.09 3.82
C ASP A 131 8.04 -4.56 5.07
N VAL A 132 7.28 -3.92 5.97
CA VAL A 132 7.73 -3.28 7.19
C VAL A 132 6.68 -3.51 8.28
N THR A 133 7.12 -3.87 9.48
CA THR A 133 6.22 -4.08 10.63
C THR A 133 5.82 -2.75 11.28
N LEU A 134 4.67 -2.75 11.99
CA LEU A 134 4.22 -1.58 12.75
C LEU A 134 5.26 -1.17 13.81
N GLU A 135 5.87 -2.17 14.47
CA GLU A 135 6.90 -1.96 15.47
C GLU A 135 8.15 -1.31 14.89
N ASP A 136 8.65 -1.80 13.74
CA ASP A 136 9.82 -1.21 13.07
C ASP A 136 9.55 0.23 12.64
N ALA A 137 8.37 0.49 12.07
CA ALA A 137 7.96 1.84 11.68
C ALA A 137 7.92 2.79 12.89
N TYR A 138 7.40 2.33 14.03
CA TYR A 138 7.36 3.13 15.24
C TYR A 138 8.75 3.34 15.86
N GLN A 139 9.62 2.32 15.86
CA GLN A 139 11.00 2.48 16.32
C GLN A 139 11.78 3.47 15.45
N TYR A 140 11.58 3.44 14.13
CA TYR A 140 12.19 4.40 13.22
C TYR A 140 11.77 5.84 13.55
N TYR A 141 10.49 6.09 13.82
CA TYR A 141 10.04 7.41 14.26
C TYR A 141 10.70 7.85 15.57
N LEU A 142 10.75 6.96 16.57
CA LEU A 142 11.38 7.28 17.85
C LEU A 142 12.88 7.59 17.75
N SER A 143 13.59 7.03 16.76
CA SER A 143 15.01 7.29 16.53
C SER A 143 15.29 8.51 15.63
N HIS A 144 14.25 9.14 15.07
CA HIS A 144 14.37 10.26 14.13
C HIS A 144 13.45 11.44 14.51
N PRO A 145 13.69 12.08 15.68
CA PRO A 145 12.87 13.20 16.12
C PRO A 145 12.95 14.38 15.14
N GLY A 146 11.81 15.06 14.94
CA GLY A 146 11.71 16.28 14.12
C GLY A 146 11.54 16.03 12.61
N LYS A 147 11.55 14.78 12.15
CA LYS A 147 11.17 14.45 10.76
C LYS A 147 9.66 14.52 10.58
N ASN A 148 9.22 15.02 9.44
CA ASN A 148 7.80 15.00 9.07
C ASN A 148 7.35 13.62 8.55
N ASP A 149 6.04 13.41 8.40
CA ASP A 149 5.46 12.15 7.93
C ASP A 149 6.09 11.63 6.62
N PHE A 150 6.38 12.51 5.66
CA PHE A 150 6.96 12.13 4.38
C PHE A 150 8.41 11.63 4.55
N GLU A 151 9.22 12.33 5.35
CA GLU A 151 10.59 11.93 5.65
C GLU A 151 10.66 10.63 6.48
N ILE A 152 9.68 10.44 7.39
CA ILE A 152 9.54 9.19 8.14
C ILE A 152 9.18 8.04 7.20
N LEU A 153 8.10 8.16 6.44
CA LEU A 153 7.61 7.11 5.54
C LEU A 153 8.66 6.70 4.50
N THR A 154 9.24 7.67 3.78
CA THR A 154 10.26 7.38 2.76
C THR A 154 11.51 6.80 3.39
N GLY A 155 11.95 7.33 4.54
CA GLY A 155 13.13 6.83 5.24
C GLY A 155 13.00 5.37 5.70
N ILE A 156 11.86 5.00 6.29
CA ILE A 156 11.53 3.61 6.67
C ILE A 156 11.71 2.67 5.47
N TYR A 157 11.08 3.02 4.35
CA TYR A 157 11.09 2.19 3.16
C TYR A 157 12.47 2.15 2.49
N ILE A 158 13.23 3.25 2.51
CA ILE A 158 14.60 3.31 1.97
C ILE A 158 15.55 2.44 2.78
N GLU A 159 15.49 2.48 4.12
CA GLU A 159 16.32 1.59 4.96
C GLU A 159 15.98 0.11 4.70
N ARG A 160 14.69 -0.21 4.60
CA ARG A 160 14.24 -1.56 4.26
C ARG A 160 14.73 -2.00 2.88
N LEU A 161 14.63 -1.13 1.89
CA LEU A 161 15.13 -1.36 0.53
C LEU A 161 16.64 -1.66 0.53
N GLN A 162 17.43 -0.82 1.22
CA GLN A 162 18.88 -1.00 1.33
C GLN A 162 19.25 -2.32 2.02
N SER A 163 18.48 -2.73 3.04
CA SER A 163 18.67 -4.02 3.72
C SER A 163 18.38 -5.20 2.79
N LEU A 164 17.25 -5.16 2.07
CA LEU A 164 16.87 -6.21 1.12
C LEU A 164 17.86 -6.33 -0.05
N MET A 165 18.35 -5.22 -0.57
CA MET A 165 19.35 -5.22 -1.66
C MET A 165 20.70 -5.82 -1.25
N LYS A 166 21.02 -5.85 0.05
CA LYS A 166 22.22 -6.51 0.60
C LYS A 166 21.97 -7.97 0.98
N SER A 167 20.72 -8.42 0.97
CA SER A 167 20.35 -9.78 1.34
C SER A 167 20.61 -10.75 0.18
N ASN A 168 20.88 -12.01 0.50
CA ASN A 168 20.97 -13.10 -0.48
C ASN A 168 19.60 -13.77 -0.72
N ASP A 169 18.50 -13.18 -0.23
CA ASP A 169 17.17 -13.75 -0.41
C ASP A 169 16.68 -13.50 -1.85
N VAL A 170 16.60 -14.58 -2.62
CA VAL A 170 16.13 -14.55 -4.01
C VAL A 170 14.68 -14.06 -4.13
N ASN A 171 13.87 -14.20 -3.09
CA ASN A 171 12.49 -13.74 -3.07
C ASN A 171 12.36 -12.25 -2.71
N ALA A 172 13.43 -11.62 -2.21
CA ALA A 172 13.44 -10.20 -1.84
C ALA A 172 13.06 -9.30 -3.02
N ILE A 173 13.25 -9.75 -4.26
CA ILE A 173 12.94 -8.97 -5.47
C ILE A 173 11.47 -8.49 -5.53
N TYR A 174 10.52 -9.27 -5.00
CA TYR A 174 9.11 -8.87 -4.96
C TYR A 174 8.88 -7.72 -3.96
N SER A 175 9.49 -7.80 -2.78
CA SER A 175 9.48 -6.72 -1.79
C SER A 175 10.23 -5.48 -2.30
N ILE A 176 11.39 -5.66 -2.93
CA ILE A 176 12.15 -4.56 -3.56
C ILE A 176 11.26 -3.84 -4.58
N ARG A 177 10.53 -4.57 -5.45
CA ARG A 177 9.57 -3.98 -6.39
C ARG A 177 8.47 -3.18 -5.67
N SER A 178 7.82 -3.80 -4.69
CA SER A 178 6.71 -3.22 -3.90
C SER A 178 7.13 -1.93 -3.17
N ILE A 179 8.31 -1.96 -2.56
CA ILE A 179 8.88 -0.84 -1.81
C ILE A 179 9.23 0.31 -2.77
N ASN A 180 9.90 0.04 -3.89
CA ASN A 180 10.20 1.07 -4.90
C ASN A 180 8.92 1.76 -5.40
N ASP A 181 7.89 0.98 -5.74
CA ASP A 181 6.60 1.52 -6.16
C ASP A 181 5.98 2.40 -5.06
N THR A 182 6.01 1.94 -3.81
CA THR A 182 5.51 2.69 -2.64
C THR A 182 6.26 4.01 -2.41
N ILE A 183 7.59 3.97 -2.41
CA ILE A 183 8.43 5.16 -2.28
C ILE A 183 8.12 6.15 -3.42
N SER A 184 7.98 5.67 -4.66
CA SER A 184 7.70 6.52 -5.82
C SER A 184 6.40 7.32 -5.64
N ARG A 185 5.35 6.69 -5.10
CA ARG A 185 4.06 7.35 -4.85
C ARG A 185 4.18 8.47 -3.82
N TYR A 186 4.98 8.27 -2.77
CA TYR A 186 5.20 9.32 -1.76
C TYR A 186 5.98 10.50 -2.32
N TYR A 187 7.03 10.26 -3.12
CA TYR A 187 7.76 11.35 -3.78
C TYR A 187 6.87 12.11 -4.76
N PHE A 188 6.08 11.43 -5.60
CA PHE A 188 5.13 12.11 -6.50
C PHE A 188 4.06 12.91 -5.74
N LYS A 189 3.52 12.38 -4.63
CA LYS A 189 2.55 13.08 -3.78
C LYS A 189 3.12 14.36 -3.18
N ASN A 190 4.44 14.41 -2.95
CA ASN A 190 5.16 15.56 -2.41
C ASN A 190 5.84 16.41 -3.49
N HIS A 191 5.49 16.22 -4.77
CA HIS A 191 6.01 16.98 -5.92
C HIS A 191 7.52 16.85 -6.16
N GLU A 192 8.16 15.82 -5.60
CA GLU A 192 9.56 15.47 -5.82
C GLU A 192 9.68 14.55 -7.04
N ILE A 193 9.62 15.16 -8.23
CA ILE A 193 9.41 14.44 -9.50
C ILE A 193 10.59 13.52 -9.84
N ASP A 194 11.83 13.99 -9.70
CA ASP A 194 13.02 13.23 -10.11
C ASP A 194 13.19 11.97 -9.27
N GLN A 195 13.08 12.09 -7.94
CA GLN A 195 13.10 10.96 -7.01
C GLN A 195 11.90 10.05 -7.24
N GLY A 196 10.72 10.62 -7.51
CA GLY A 196 9.54 9.86 -7.91
C GLY A 196 9.83 8.95 -9.10
N PHE A 197 10.43 9.48 -10.17
CA PHE A 197 10.80 8.69 -11.34
C PHE A 197 11.93 7.71 -11.07
N TYR A 198 12.92 8.04 -10.24
CA TYR A 198 13.99 7.12 -9.86
C TYR A 198 13.46 5.79 -9.30
N TYR A 199 12.60 5.86 -8.27
CA TYR A 199 12.00 4.65 -7.66
C TYR A 199 10.94 4.01 -8.58
N PHE A 200 10.20 4.81 -9.33
CA PHE A 200 9.20 4.30 -10.28
C PHE A 200 9.83 3.49 -11.42
N ASN A 201 10.98 3.94 -11.93
CA ASN A 201 11.76 3.24 -12.94
C ASN A 201 12.27 1.90 -12.41
N ALA A 202 12.81 1.87 -11.19
CA ALA A 202 13.24 0.63 -10.54
C ALA A 202 12.09 -0.39 -10.40
N ALA A 203 10.91 0.05 -9.93
CA ALA A 203 9.75 -0.82 -9.81
C ALA A 203 9.32 -1.44 -11.16
N ASN A 204 9.25 -0.63 -12.21
CA ASN A 204 8.80 -1.06 -13.53
C ASN A 204 9.81 -1.93 -14.27
N VAL A 205 11.12 -1.64 -14.14
CA VAL A 205 12.19 -2.51 -14.64
C VAL A 205 12.10 -3.88 -13.98
N ILE A 206 11.98 -3.94 -12.65
CA ILE A 206 11.84 -5.21 -11.92
C ILE A 206 10.60 -5.96 -12.39
N ASN A 207 9.45 -5.28 -12.53
CA ASN A 207 8.22 -5.92 -12.99
C ASN A 207 8.36 -6.54 -14.39
N THR A 208 9.05 -5.85 -15.30
CA THR A 208 9.33 -6.32 -16.66
C THR A 208 10.27 -7.54 -16.63
N ILE A 209 11.37 -7.45 -15.87
CA ILE A 209 12.32 -8.55 -15.68
C ILE A 209 11.62 -9.80 -15.11
N LEU A 210 10.79 -9.64 -14.07
CA LEU A 210 10.04 -10.74 -13.47
C LEU A 210 9.08 -11.40 -14.48
N SER A 211 8.42 -10.58 -15.31
CA SER A 211 7.55 -11.09 -16.37
C SER A 211 8.34 -11.93 -17.38
N PHE A 212 9.49 -11.42 -17.84
CA PHE A 212 10.36 -12.13 -18.78
C PHE A 212 10.89 -13.43 -18.16
N ASN A 213 11.39 -13.37 -16.93
CA ASN A 213 11.91 -14.53 -16.22
C ASN A 213 10.83 -15.62 -16.04
N ASN A 214 9.60 -15.23 -15.69
CA ASN A 214 8.48 -16.17 -15.61
C ASN A 214 8.20 -16.84 -16.96
N TYR A 215 8.23 -16.09 -18.07
CA TYR A 215 8.08 -16.71 -19.38
C TYR A 215 9.22 -17.67 -19.70
N LEU A 216 10.47 -17.25 -19.51
CA LEU A 216 11.64 -18.10 -19.77
C LEU A 216 11.59 -19.41 -18.99
N ASN A 217 11.15 -19.39 -17.73
CA ASN A 217 11.12 -20.58 -16.88
C ASN A 217 9.95 -21.51 -17.18
N TYR A 218 8.84 -21.00 -17.72
CA TYR A 218 7.60 -21.77 -17.80
C TYR A 218 7.06 -21.95 -19.23
N HIS A 219 7.58 -21.27 -20.26
CA HIS A 219 7.04 -21.30 -21.63
C HIS A 219 6.94 -22.70 -22.25
N GLU A 220 7.76 -23.66 -21.80
CA GLU A 220 7.74 -25.05 -22.28
C GLU A 220 6.54 -25.86 -21.73
N TYR A 221 5.88 -25.40 -20.66
CA TYR A 221 4.79 -26.12 -19.99
C TYR A 221 3.38 -25.77 -20.52
N GLY A 222 3.27 -24.98 -21.60
CA GLY A 222 2.01 -24.68 -22.28
C GLY A 222 1.84 -23.20 -22.65
N ASP A 223 0.67 -22.83 -23.19
CA ASP A 223 0.34 -21.44 -23.53
C ASP A 223 0.09 -20.62 -22.26
N ILE A 224 1.18 -20.19 -21.62
CA ILE A 224 1.11 -19.24 -20.53
C ILE A 224 0.64 -17.93 -21.13
N ASN A 225 -0.34 -17.31 -20.48
CA ASN A 225 -0.74 -15.93 -20.74
C ASN A 225 0.43 -14.99 -20.40
N PHE A 226 1.43 -14.96 -21.27
CA PHE A 226 2.57 -14.07 -21.17
C PHE A 226 2.13 -12.67 -21.55
N ARG A 227 2.14 -11.79 -20.56
CA ARG A 227 1.86 -10.36 -20.73
C ARG A 227 2.88 -9.61 -19.88
N PRO A 228 4.06 -9.31 -20.42
CA PRO A 228 4.95 -8.34 -19.79
C PRO A 228 4.22 -7.00 -19.90
N HIS A 229 3.45 -6.68 -18.87
CA HIS A 229 2.60 -5.51 -18.88
C HIS A 229 3.22 -4.49 -17.94
N ILE A 230 3.72 -3.40 -18.53
CA ILE A 230 3.77 -2.13 -17.81
C ILE A 230 2.31 -1.72 -17.61
N PRO A 231 1.82 -1.56 -16.36
CA PRO A 231 0.45 -1.16 -16.10
C PRO A 231 0.03 0.04 -16.96
N GLN A 232 -1.19 0.04 -17.48
CA GLN A 232 -1.66 1.13 -18.36
C GLN A 232 -1.49 2.52 -17.72
N ASN A 233 -1.72 2.64 -16.41
CA ASN A 233 -1.52 3.90 -15.68
C ASN A 233 -0.05 4.34 -15.67
N ASP A 234 0.87 3.39 -15.65
CA ASP A 234 2.31 3.65 -15.63
C ASP A 234 2.81 4.08 -17.01
N LEU A 235 2.29 3.45 -18.07
CA LEU A 235 2.49 3.91 -19.45
C LEU A 235 2.01 5.34 -19.66
N ILE A 236 0.80 5.66 -19.19
CA ILE A 236 0.24 7.01 -19.29
C ILE A 236 1.15 8.01 -18.58
N LYS A 237 1.70 7.64 -17.41
CA LYS A 237 2.63 8.50 -16.68
C LYS A 237 3.91 8.77 -17.47
N TYR A 238 4.56 7.73 -18.03
CA TYR A 238 5.74 7.91 -18.89
C TYR A 238 5.45 8.80 -20.11
N ARG A 239 4.37 8.49 -20.84
CA ARG A 239 3.98 9.24 -22.06
C ARG A 239 3.63 10.69 -21.72
N SER A 240 2.98 10.94 -20.59
CA SER A 240 2.70 12.29 -20.12
C SER A 240 3.98 13.05 -19.77
N ALA A 241 4.92 12.42 -19.06
CA ALA A 241 6.20 13.05 -18.71
C ALA A 241 7.04 13.41 -19.94
N LEU A 242 7.09 12.53 -20.94
CA LEU A 242 7.72 12.79 -22.24
C LEU A 242 7.05 13.94 -22.99
N THR A 243 5.71 13.94 -23.05
CA THR A 243 4.91 15.00 -23.69
C THR A 243 5.18 16.35 -23.03
N ASN A 244 5.29 16.35 -21.69
CA ASN A 244 5.56 17.52 -20.88
C ASN A 244 7.06 17.88 -20.81
N LYS A 245 7.92 17.16 -21.55
CA LYS A 245 9.37 17.37 -21.60
C LYS A 245 10.06 17.34 -20.23
N GLN A 246 9.54 16.54 -19.30
CA GLN A 246 10.19 16.30 -18.00
C GLN A 246 11.50 15.53 -18.18
N PHE A 247 11.56 14.67 -19.21
CA PHE A 247 12.79 14.05 -19.71
C PHE A 247 12.63 13.73 -21.19
N THR A 248 13.75 13.45 -21.84
CA THR A 248 13.83 12.89 -23.20
C THR A 248 13.79 11.36 -23.17
N ILE A 249 13.53 10.72 -24.32
CA ILE A 249 13.63 9.26 -24.44
C ILE A 249 15.03 8.75 -24.07
N SER A 250 16.08 9.45 -24.50
CA SER A 250 17.46 9.03 -24.18
C SER A 250 17.77 9.14 -22.68
N GLN A 251 17.25 10.17 -22.00
CA GLN A 251 17.36 10.27 -20.54
C GLN A 251 16.59 9.15 -19.84
N LEU A 252 15.34 8.89 -20.25
CA LEU A 252 14.56 7.78 -19.72
C LEU A 252 15.26 6.44 -19.89
N GLU A 253 15.81 6.17 -21.07
CA GLU A 253 16.57 4.95 -21.35
C GLU A 253 17.75 4.79 -20.39
N GLN A 254 18.55 5.85 -20.23
CA GLN A 254 19.68 5.86 -19.30
C GLN A 254 19.24 5.63 -17.85
N ASP A 255 18.13 6.22 -17.43
CA ASP A 255 17.60 6.06 -16.07
C ASP A 255 17.07 4.65 -15.82
N LEU A 256 16.43 4.03 -16.82
CA LEU A 256 16.01 2.64 -16.74
C LEU A 256 17.21 1.68 -16.65
N TYR A 257 18.28 1.92 -17.41
CA TYR A 257 19.54 1.16 -17.26
C TYR A 257 20.16 1.34 -15.86
N ASN A 258 20.19 2.57 -15.35
CA ASN A 258 20.69 2.85 -14.01
C ASN A 258 19.88 2.10 -12.94
N ALA A 259 18.56 2.04 -13.09
CA ALA A 259 17.67 1.31 -12.20
C ALA A 259 17.84 -0.21 -12.30
N ALA A 260 18.18 -0.74 -13.48
CA ALA A 260 18.44 -2.17 -13.70
C ALA A 260 19.80 -2.63 -13.14
N LYS A 261 20.81 -1.75 -13.16
CA LYS A 261 22.20 -2.05 -12.81
C LYS A 261 22.39 -2.81 -11.48
N PRO A 262 21.78 -2.41 -10.34
CA PRO A 262 21.99 -3.10 -9.07
C PRO A 262 21.27 -4.44 -8.95
N LEU A 263 20.42 -4.82 -9.92
CA LEU A 263 19.64 -6.05 -9.85
C LEU A 263 20.50 -7.27 -10.20
N ASN A 264 20.33 -8.34 -9.41
CA ASN A 264 21.04 -9.61 -9.57
C ASN A 264 20.42 -10.49 -10.68
N TYR A 265 20.38 -9.95 -11.90
CA TYR A 265 19.99 -10.65 -13.12
C TYR A 265 21.11 -10.54 -14.15
N SER A 266 21.06 -11.37 -15.20
CA SER A 266 22.03 -11.27 -16.30
C SER A 266 21.88 -9.94 -17.05
N ASP A 267 22.99 -9.39 -17.54
CA ASP A 267 22.98 -8.13 -18.29
C ASP A 267 22.09 -8.23 -19.53
N SER A 268 22.13 -9.38 -20.23
CA SER A 268 21.22 -9.64 -21.35
C SER A 268 19.74 -9.51 -20.98
N LEU A 269 19.32 -9.98 -19.80
CA LEU A 269 17.92 -9.87 -19.37
C LEU A 269 17.57 -8.42 -18.99
N LYS A 270 18.50 -7.73 -18.31
CA LYS A 270 18.35 -6.31 -17.95
C LYS A 270 18.22 -5.43 -19.19
N ASP A 271 19.12 -5.59 -20.16
CA ASP A 271 19.12 -4.83 -21.42
C ASP A 271 17.82 -5.03 -22.19
N SER A 272 17.37 -6.29 -22.27
CA SER A 272 16.14 -6.63 -22.98
C SER A 272 14.91 -6.03 -22.32
N ALA A 273 14.86 -6.01 -20.98
CA ALA A 273 13.77 -5.39 -20.26
C ALA A 273 13.71 -3.89 -20.51
N VAL A 274 14.85 -3.19 -20.46
CA VAL A 274 14.93 -1.75 -20.74
C VAL A 274 14.50 -1.44 -22.18
N GLN A 275 15.03 -2.17 -23.17
CA GLN A 275 14.68 -1.98 -24.58
C GLN A 275 13.19 -2.22 -24.85
N PHE A 276 12.63 -3.28 -24.26
CA PHE A 276 11.19 -3.54 -24.36
C PHE A 276 10.38 -2.39 -23.77
N MET A 277 10.75 -1.91 -22.58
CA MET A 277 10.05 -0.80 -21.94
C MET A 277 10.06 0.46 -22.80
N ILE A 278 11.22 0.84 -23.34
CA ILE A 278 11.37 2.03 -24.19
C ILE A 278 10.46 1.96 -25.41
N ALA A 279 10.53 0.86 -26.16
CA ALA A 279 9.71 0.72 -27.36
C ALA A 279 8.21 0.62 -27.03
N TYR A 280 7.83 -0.04 -25.93
CA TYR A 280 6.43 -0.10 -25.49
C TYR A 280 5.90 1.28 -25.05
N ILE A 281 6.73 2.09 -24.40
CA ILE A 281 6.41 3.48 -24.04
C ILE A 281 6.24 4.35 -25.30
N GLN A 282 7.08 4.15 -26.32
CA GLN A 282 7.01 4.84 -27.61
C GLN A 282 5.87 4.35 -28.53
N ASP A 283 5.05 3.39 -28.07
CA ASP A 283 3.95 2.78 -28.84
C ASP A 283 4.43 2.06 -30.11
N GLU A 284 5.69 1.62 -30.11
CA GLU A 284 6.20 0.76 -31.17
C GLU A 284 5.58 -0.63 -30.99
N PHE A 285 4.94 -1.15 -32.04
CA PHE A 285 4.33 -2.46 -31.98
C PHE A 285 5.42 -3.52 -31.79
N ILE A 286 5.46 -4.08 -30.58
CA ILE A 286 6.31 -5.22 -30.23
C ILE A 286 5.40 -6.32 -29.71
N ASP A 287 5.31 -7.43 -30.45
CA ASP A 287 4.74 -8.65 -29.90
C ASP A 287 5.66 -9.16 -28.78
N PRO A 288 5.22 -9.15 -27.51
CA PRO A 288 6.14 -9.45 -26.42
C PRO A 288 6.65 -10.90 -26.46
N LYS A 289 5.82 -11.85 -26.95
CA LYS A 289 6.24 -13.24 -27.15
C LYS A 289 7.38 -13.32 -28.16
N THR A 290 7.24 -12.66 -29.32
CA THR A 290 8.30 -12.57 -30.34
C THR A 290 9.58 -11.94 -29.77
N PHE A 291 9.44 -10.87 -28.99
CA PHE A 291 10.58 -10.20 -28.35
C PHE A 291 11.35 -11.16 -27.42
N VAL A 292 10.67 -11.82 -26.47
CA VAL A 292 11.36 -12.73 -25.54
C VAL A 292 11.88 -13.99 -26.23
N ASN A 293 11.19 -14.51 -27.25
CA ASN A 293 11.68 -15.64 -28.06
C ASN A 293 12.98 -15.30 -28.80
N SER A 294 13.20 -14.03 -29.18
CA SER A 294 14.48 -13.59 -29.74
C SER A 294 15.62 -13.67 -28.72
N LEU A 295 15.33 -13.45 -27.43
CA LEU A 295 16.29 -13.57 -26.33
C LEU A 295 16.71 -15.03 -26.12
N ILE A 296 15.74 -15.95 -26.13
CA ILE A 296 15.98 -17.40 -26.00
C ILE A 296 16.92 -17.88 -27.11
N LYS A 297 16.65 -17.51 -28.36
CA LYS A 297 17.50 -17.87 -29.51
C LYS A 297 18.92 -17.33 -29.36
N THR A 298 19.06 -16.10 -28.85
CA THR A 298 20.36 -15.46 -28.64
C THR A 298 21.16 -16.13 -27.51
N GLN A 299 20.50 -16.58 -26.44
CA GLN A 299 21.13 -17.33 -25.34
C GLN A 299 21.56 -18.74 -25.77
N ASN A 300 20.73 -19.44 -26.55
CA ASN A 300 21.05 -20.78 -27.07
C ASN A 300 22.20 -20.78 -28.09
N ASN A 301 22.31 -19.72 -28.90
CA ASN A 301 23.42 -19.55 -29.85
C ASN A 301 24.75 -19.17 -29.18
N LYS A 302 24.73 -18.62 -27.95
CA LYS A 302 25.94 -18.35 -27.16
C LYS A 302 26.42 -19.59 -26.41
N THR A 303 25.51 -20.44 -25.93
CA THR A 303 25.85 -21.68 -25.21
C THR A 303 26.40 -22.78 -26.12
N THR A 304 26.05 -22.80 -27.41
CA THR A 304 26.68 -23.70 -28.40
C THR A 304 28.15 -23.35 -28.70
N ASN A 305 28.62 -22.16 -28.31
CA ASN A 305 30.02 -21.73 -28.46
C ASN A 305 30.83 -21.72 -27.15
N HIS A 306 30.21 -21.97 -26.00
CA HIS A 306 30.89 -22.15 -24.72
C HIS A 306 30.20 -23.25 -23.91
N ASN A 307 30.65 -24.49 -24.12
CA ASN A 307 30.41 -25.58 -23.17
C ASN A 307 31.16 -25.27 -21.87
N ASN A 308 30.46 -24.65 -20.92
CA ASN A 308 30.50 -24.87 -19.46
C ASN A 308 30.18 -23.56 -18.71
N SER A 309 28.92 -23.37 -18.29
CA SER A 309 28.60 -22.94 -16.92
C SER A 309 27.10 -22.71 -16.70
N LEU A 310 26.59 -23.39 -15.67
CA LEU A 310 25.43 -23.06 -14.82
C LEU A 310 24.02 -23.24 -15.42
N LYS A 311 23.60 -24.52 -15.45
CA LYS A 311 22.21 -24.86 -15.10
C LYS A 311 21.99 -24.47 -13.63
N LEU A 312 21.14 -23.47 -13.38
CA LEU A 312 20.50 -23.32 -12.08
C LEU A 312 19.40 -24.40 -12.00
N GLU A 313 19.75 -25.55 -11.44
CA GLU A 313 18.75 -26.51 -10.96
C GLU A 313 18.07 -25.90 -9.74
N VAL A 314 16.96 -25.19 -9.97
CA VAL A 314 15.95 -25.05 -8.93
C VAL A 314 15.09 -26.30 -9.00
N THR A 315 15.49 -27.35 -8.27
CA THR A 315 14.59 -28.46 -7.94
C THR A 315 13.51 -27.93 -7.02
N LEU A 316 12.38 -27.50 -7.59
CA LEU A 316 11.12 -27.42 -6.86
C LEU A 316 10.61 -28.85 -6.69
N ASP A 317 10.42 -29.26 -5.44
CA ASP A 317 9.90 -30.59 -5.09
C ASP A 317 8.47 -30.72 -5.64
N LYS A 318 8.16 -31.89 -6.24
CA LYS A 318 6.87 -32.17 -6.88
C LYS A 318 5.70 -32.19 -5.88
N SER A 319 5.97 -32.11 -4.58
CA SER A 319 4.97 -32.00 -3.52
C SER A 319 4.27 -30.64 -3.45
N ASP A 320 4.85 -29.57 -3.99
CA ASP A 320 4.35 -28.20 -3.79
C ASP A 320 3.17 -27.83 -4.71
N PHE A 321 2.79 -28.72 -5.64
CA PHE A 321 1.69 -28.51 -6.59
C PHE A 321 0.57 -29.55 -6.52
N ASN A 322 0.37 -30.23 -5.39
CA ASN A 322 -0.82 -31.05 -5.18
C ASN A 322 -2.05 -30.19 -4.81
N TYR A 323 -2.54 -29.42 -5.78
CA TYR A 323 -3.94 -28.98 -5.74
C TYR A 323 -4.82 -30.13 -6.29
N PRO A 324 -5.75 -30.70 -5.50
CA PRO A 324 -6.63 -31.74 -6.01
C PRO A 324 -7.54 -31.14 -7.09
N ILE A 325 -7.36 -31.61 -8.32
CA ILE A 325 -8.29 -31.40 -9.43
C ILE A 325 -9.59 -32.09 -9.05
N LYS A 326 -10.57 -31.34 -8.53
CA LYS A 326 -11.96 -31.81 -8.45
C LYS A 326 -12.50 -31.88 -9.86
N THR A 327 -12.62 -33.09 -10.40
CA THR A 327 -13.42 -33.38 -11.59
C THR A 327 -14.86 -32.98 -11.30
N ASN A 328 -15.43 -32.11 -12.15
CA ASN A 328 -16.80 -31.64 -12.06
C ASN A 328 -17.79 -32.81 -12.20
N GLY A 329 -18.34 -33.26 -11.07
CA GLY A 329 -19.61 -33.97 -10.97
C GLY A 329 -20.58 -33.12 -10.18
N GLU A 330 -21.66 -32.72 -10.86
CA GLU A 330 -22.88 -32.05 -10.39
C GLU A 330 -23.03 -31.78 -8.88
N ASN A 331 -23.10 -30.50 -8.51
CA ASN A 331 -24.09 -29.97 -7.56
C ASN A 331 -23.98 -28.44 -7.47
N LYS A 332 -25.04 -27.73 -7.88
CA LYS A 332 -25.18 -26.27 -7.62
C LYS A 332 -25.32 -26.04 -6.12
N PRO A 333 -24.65 -25.01 -5.57
CA PRO A 333 -25.42 -24.06 -4.76
C PRO A 333 -25.01 -22.58 -4.90
N LYS A 334 -26.07 -21.76 -4.99
CA LYS A 334 -26.31 -20.40 -4.49
C LYS A 334 -25.22 -19.32 -4.64
N LYS A 335 -25.53 -18.35 -5.51
CA LYS A 335 -24.89 -17.04 -5.70
C LYS A 335 -24.54 -16.36 -4.34
N LYS A 336 -23.24 -16.14 -4.09
CA LYS A 336 -22.76 -15.08 -3.20
C LYS A 336 -22.15 -13.97 -4.07
N LYS A 337 -22.68 -12.76 -3.95
CA LYS A 337 -22.15 -11.54 -4.58
C LYS A 337 -20.75 -11.28 -4.02
N ARG A 338 -19.74 -11.18 -4.90
CA ARG A 338 -18.42 -10.61 -4.56
C ARG A 338 -18.52 -9.09 -4.73
N PHE A 339 -18.25 -8.35 -3.66
CA PHE A 339 -17.96 -6.92 -3.73
C PHE A 339 -16.48 -6.77 -4.09
N TRP A 340 -16.21 -6.01 -5.15
CA TRP A 340 -14.92 -5.42 -5.40
C TRP A 340 -14.90 -4.07 -4.69
N LEU A 341 -13.87 -3.79 -3.90
CA LEU A 341 -13.62 -2.46 -3.36
C LEU A 341 -12.28 -1.97 -3.90
N PHE A 342 -12.38 -0.84 -4.59
CA PHE A 342 -11.30 0.03 -5.05
C PHE A 342 -10.64 0.75 -3.87
#